data_AF-A0A9E5HD95-F1
#
_entry.id   AF-A0A9E5HD95-F1
#
_cell.length_a   1.000
_cell.length_b   1.000
_cell.length_c   1.000
_cell.angle_alpha   90.00
_cell.angle_beta   90.00
_cell.angle_gamma   90.00
#
_symmetry.space_group_name_H-M   'P 1'
#
loop_
_entity.id
_entity.type
_entity.pdbx_description
1 polymer ?
#
loop_
_entity_poly.entity_id
_entity_poly.type
_entity_poly.pdbx_seq_one_letter_code
_entity_poly.pdbx_strand_id
1 'polypeptide(L)'
;RQVEWRLAGLAEQEDQFRTDARTGLILCLTGIYLVLTWIFASWTRPIIVMAIIPFGLIGTIWGHYVWDIPMSMFTVIGLLGMTGIIINDSIVLITTIDEYAEDRGIIPSLIDATVDRFRPVLLTTLTTVLGLAPLLYERSTQAQFLKPTVVTLVYGLGFGMVLVLIVVPSLIAIQQDVMRYRVSLKRALSSRNSGVRMAFIAAVVAILAWFAATMGVYIVTGDFISFIGAALNTAPSIGLAFVTFIVGALPKHLQMDIPQ
;
A
#
# COMPACT_ATOMS: atom_id res chain seq x y z
N ARG A 1 -40.89 -13.17 -26.85
CA ARG A 1 -41.15 -11.77 -26.45
C ARG A 1 -40.10 -11.44 -25.40
N GLN A 2 -38.99 -10.81 -25.78
CA GLN A 2 -37.95 -10.43 -24.83
C GLN A 2 -38.46 -9.21 -24.05
N VAL A 3 -38.50 -9.33 -22.73
CA VAL A 3 -38.89 -8.24 -21.82
C VAL A 3 -37.62 -7.44 -21.55
N GLU A 4 -37.57 -6.22 -22.06
CA GLU A 4 -36.45 -5.30 -21.85
C GLU A 4 -36.73 -4.50 -20.57
N TRP A 5 -35.93 -4.72 -19.53
CA TRP A 5 -36.06 -4.01 -18.26
C TRP A 5 -35.27 -2.71 -18.34
N ARG A 6 -35.96 -1.57 -18.27
CA ARG A 6 -35.34 -0.24 -18.19
C ARG A 6 -35.53 0.30 -16.77
N LEU A 7 -34.42 0.44 -16.03
CA LEU A 7 -34.41 1.19 -14.78
C LEU A 7 -34.66 2.66 -15.13
N ALA A 8 -35.67 3.30 -14.53
CA ALA A 8 -36.03 4.69 -14.78
C ALA A 8 -36.25 5.45 -13.46
N GLY A 9 -36.13 6.77 -13.48
CA GLY A 9 -36.37 7.63 -12.31
C GLY A 9 -35.14 7.79 -11.42
N LEU A 10 -35.32 7.71 -10.09
CA LEU A 10 -34.25 7.96 -9.11
C LEU A 10 -33.04 7.01 -9.26
N ALA A 11 -33.29 5.74 -9.60
CA ALA A 11 -32.22 4.76 -9.78
C ALA A 11 -31.37 5.04 -11.05
N GLU A 12 -31.97 5.64 -12.09
CA GLU A 12 -31.24 6.07 -13.29
C GLU A 12 -30.37 7.32 -12.98
N GLN A 13 -30.90 8.27 -12.21
CA GLN A 13 -30.14 9.45 -11.76
C GLN A 13 -28.98 9.06 -10.83
N GLU A 14 -29.19 8.10 -9.94
CA GLU A 14 -28.13 7.62 -9.04
C GLU A 14 -27.02 6.89 -9.80
N ASP A 15 -27.37 6.05 -10.79
CA ASP A 15 -26.35 5.37 -11.60
C ASP A 15 -25.60 6.33 -12.53
N GLN A 16 -26.29 7.35 -13.08
CA GLN A 16 -25.64 8.45 -13.81
C GLN A 16 -24.68 9.22 -12.91
N PHE A 17 -25.12 9.66 -11.72
CA PHE A 17 -24.25 10.35 -10.76
C PHE A 17 -23.06 9.50 -10.34
N ARG A 18 -23.26 8.20 -10.08
CA ARG A 18 -22.18 7.27 -9.74
C ARG A 18 -21.18 7.13 -10.89
N THR A 19 -21.66 7.08 -12.13
CA THR A 19 -20.82 6.98 -13.32
C THR A 19 -20.01 8.26 -13.54
N ASP A 20 -20.63 9.42 -13.39
CA ASP A 20 -19.97 10.72 -13.51
C ASP A 20 -18.95 10.93 -12.39
N ALA A 21 -19.30 10.59 -11.14
CA ALA A 21 -18.39 10.65 -9.99
C ALA A 21 -17.19 9.70 -10.17
N ARG A 22 -17.42 8.48 -10.65
CA ARG A 22 -16.35 7.52 -10.94
C ARG A 22 -15.42 8.03 -12.05
N THR A 23 -15.99 8.58 -13.12
CA THR A 23 -15.22 9.14 -14.23
C THR A 23 -14.39 10.34 -13.77
N GLY A 24 -15.01 11.26 -13.01
CA GLY A 24 -14.33 12.41 -12.41
C GLY A 24 -13.19 12.00 -11.48
N LEU A 25 -13.40 10.99 -10.63
CA LEU A 25 -12.37 10.44 -9.76
C LEU A 25 -11.19 9.87 -10.55
N ILE A 26 -11.46 9.06 -11.59
CA ILE A 26 -10.41 8.47 -12.44
C ILE A 26 -9.61 9.57 -13.14
N LEU A 27 -10.28 10.57 -13.73
CA LEU A 27 -9.62 11.67 -14.41
C LEU A 27 -8.79 12.52 -13.44
N CYS A 28 -9.30 12.77 -12.23
CA CYS A 28 -8.59 13.50 -11.19
C CYS A 28 -7.33 12.76 -10.72
N LEU A 29 -7.45 11.48 -10.37
CA LEU A 29 -6.30 10.65 -9.96
C LEU A 29 -5.27 10.51 -11.09
N THR A 30 -5.73 10.37 -12.34
CA THR A 30 -4.85 10.33 -13.51
C THR A 30 -4.13 11.67 -13.70
N GLY A 31 -4.83 12.79 -13.56
CA GLY A 31 -4.23 14.12 -13.62
C GLY A 31 -3.15 14.33 -12.55
N ILE A 32 -3.47 13.99 -11.29
CA ILE A 32 -2.52 14.03 -10.17
C ILE A 32 -1.30 13.15 -10.49
N TYR A 33 -1.52 11.93 -10.96
CA TYR A 33 -0.45 11.00 -11.32
C TYR A 33 0.48 11.55 -12.39
N LEU A 34 -0.07 12.12 -13.47
CA LEU A 34 0.71 12.68 -14.58
C LEU A 34 1.55 13.88 -14.12
N VAL A 35 0.96 14.77 -13.30
CA VAL A 35 1.68 15.91 -12.73
C VAL A 35 2.81 15.44 -11.81
N LEU A 36 2.57 14.46 -10.95
CA LEU A 36 3.62 13.91 -10.07
C LEU A 36 4.70 13.21 -10.88
N THR A 37 4.34 12.47 -11.94
CA THR A 37 5.30 11.81 -12.83
C THR A 37 6.24 12.84 -13.47
N TRP A 38 5.68 13.99 -13.86
CA TRP A 38 6.44 15.12 -14.37
C TRP A 38 7.39 15.70 -13.31
N ILE A 39 6.90 15.94 -12.08
CA ILE A 39 7.69 16.50 -10.99
C ILE A 39 8.88 15.60 -10.62
N PHE A 40 8.66 14.30 -10.48
CA PHE A 40 9.71 13.36 -10.06
C PHE A 40 10.57 12.83 -11.21
N ALA A 41 10.25 13.15 -12.47
CA ALA A 41 10.80 12.50 -13.65
C ALA A 41 10.81 10.95 -13.54
N SER A 42 9.81 10.39 -12.85
CA SER A 42 9.75 8.98 -12.47
C SER A 42 8.31 8.49 -12.46
N TRP A 43 8.10 7.27 -12.96
CA TRP A 43 6.79 6.61 -12.98
C TRP A 43 6.46 5.88 -11.67
N THR A 44 7.46 5.59 -10.83
CA THR A 44 7.25 4.77 -9.63
C THR A 44 7.03 5.60 -8.37
N ARG A 45 7.66 6.79 -8.27
CA ARG A 45 7.50 7.71 -7.13
C ARG A 45 6.06 8.22 -6.96
N PRO A 46 5.34 8.61 -8.03
CA PRO A 46 3.95 9.03 -7.93
C PRO A 46 3.03 7.98 -7.30
N ILE A 47 3.28 6.69 -7.58
CA ILE A 47 2.48 5.59 -7.00
C ILE A 47 2.62 5.55 -5.48
N ILE A 48 3.84 5.77 -4.96
CA ILE A 48 4.09 5.83 -3.52
C ILE A 48 3.30 6.98 -2.89
N VAL A 49 3.30 8.16 -3.51
CA VAL A 49 2.53 9.31 -3.03
C VAL A 49 1.02 9.03 -3.04
N MET A 50 0.50 8.49 -4.15
CA MET A 50 -0.92 8.17 -4.27
C MET A 50 -1.38 7.09 -3.29
N ALA A 51 -0.50 6.16 -2.91
CA ALA A 51 -0.82 5.11 -1.94
C ALA A 51 -1.17 5.67 -0.55
N ILE A 52 -0.80 6.92 -0.23
CA ILE A 52 -1.07 7.56 1.06
C ILE A 52 -2.48 8.12 1.14
N ILE A 53 -3.07 8.50 0.00
CA ILE A 53 -4.38 9.16 -0.08
C ILE A 53 -5.49 8.34 0.62
N PRO A 54 -5.61 7.02 0.39
CA PRO A 54 -6.60 6.19 1.10
C PRO A 54 -6.39 6.16 2.62
N PHE A 55 -5.15 6.26 3.10
CA PHE A 55 -4.87 6.26 4.54
C PHE A 55 -5.26 7.59 5.19
N GLY A 56 -5.15 8.73 4.49
CA GLY A 56 -5.67 10.02 4.97
C GLY A 56 -7.19 10.02 5.18
N LEU A 57 -7.92 9.23 4.37
CA LEU A 57 -9.37 9.05 4.52
C LEU A 57 -9.73 8.46 5.90
N ILE A 58 -8.88 7.60 6.46
CA ILE A 58 -9.12 6.97 7.78
C ILE A 58 -9.24 8.04 8.86
N GLY A 59 -8.34 9.02 8.86
CA GLY A 59 -8.40 10.16 9.79
C GLY A 59 -9.66 11.00 9.60
N THR A 60 -10.07 11.24 8.35
CA THR A 60 -11.30 11.96 8.03
C THR A 60 -12.54 11.25 8.57
N ILE A 61 -12.67 9.95 8.29
CA ILE A 61 -13.80 9.12 8.73
C ILE A 61 -13.87 9.12 10.26
N TRP A 62 -12.71 8.96 10.92
CA TRP A 62 -12.62 9.02 12.37
C TRP A 62 -13.06 10.38 12.93
N GLY A 63 -12.62 11.48 12.32
CA GLY A 63 -13.01 12.83 12.75
C GLY A 63 -14.50 13.08 12.62
N HIS A 64 -15.10 12.69 11.50
CA HIS A 64 -16.54 12.79 11.27
C HIS A 64 -17.35 11.95 12.27
N TYR A 65 -16.85 10.76 12.60
CA TYR A 65 -17.45 9.91 13.62
C TYR A 65 -17.38 10.55 15.02
N VAL A 66 -16.24 11.12 15.41
CA VAL A 66 -16.05 11.75 16.73
C VAL A 66 -16.93 12.99 16.90
N TRP A 67 -17.13 13.79 15.85
CA TRP A 67 -17.95 15.00 15.90
C TRP A 67 -19.42 14.77 15.58
N ASP A 68 -19.82 13.55 15.22
CA ASP A 68 -21.18 13.19 14.79
C ASP A 68 -21.72 14.09 13.67
N ILE A 69 -20.85 14.44 12.71
CA ILE A 69 -21.18 15.28 11.56
C ILE A 69 -21.26 14.40 10.30
N PRO A 70 -22.39 14.40 9.57
CA PRO A 70 -22.50 13.61 8.35
C PRO A 70 -21.53 14.10 7.29
N MET A 71 -20.97 13.16 6.53
CA MET A 71 -20.17 13.50 5.36
C MET A 71 -21.08 14.12 4.30
N SER A 72 -20.64 15.24 3.73
CA SER A 72 -21.41 16.00 2.73
C SER A 72 -20.51 16.40 1.56
N MET A 73 -21.05 17.13 0.59
CA MET A 73 -20.24 17.71 -0.49
C MET A 73 -19.07 18.57 0.04
N PHE A 74 -19.25 19.22 1.19
CA PHE A 74 -18.19 20.00 1.85
C PHE A 74 -17.05 19.11 2.40
N THR A 75 -17.35 17.88 2.82
CA THR A 75 -16.32 16.88 3.17
C THR A 75 -15.43 16.56 1.98
N VAL A 76 -15.99 16.46 0.77
CA VAL A 76 -15.22 16.20 -0.46
C VAL A 76 -14.24 17.34 -0.74
N ILE A 77 -14.68 18.59 -0.56
CA ILE A 77 -13.79 19.76 -0.68
C ILE A 77 -12.65 19.69 0.35
N GLY A 78 -12.98 19.34 1.59
CA GLY A 78 -11.98 19.12 2.65
C GLY A 78 -10.99 18.01 2.31
N LEU A 79 -11.47 16.90 1.73
CA LEU A 79 -10.64 15.77 1.32
C LEU A 79 -9.67 16.16 0.20
N LEU A 80 -10.11 16.93 -0.78
CA LEU A 80 -9.25 17.44 -1.85
C LEU A 80 -8.15 18.36 -1.29
N GLY A 81 -8.52 19.27 -0.38
CA GLY A 81 -7.57 20.16 0.30
C GLY A 81 -6.54 19.40 1.15
N MET A 82 -7.01 18.47 1.98
CA MET A 82 -6.16 17.59 2.79
C MET A 82 -5.20 16.77 1.91
N THR A 83 -5.72 16.19 0.82
CA THR A 83 -4.93 15.39 -0.12
C THR A 83 -3.79 16.20 -0.72
N GLY A 84 -4.04 17.47 -1.09
CA GLY A 84 -3.00 18.36 -1.61
C GLY A 84 -1.86 18.59 -0.60
N ILE A 85 -2.18 18.82 0.67
CA ILE A 85 -1.18 19.02 1.73
C ILE A 85 -0.38 17.72 1.97
N ILE A 86 -1.05 16.57 2.07
CA ILE A 86 -0.40 15.25 2.21
C ILE A 86 0.53 14.96 1.03
N ILE A 87 0.08 15.27 -0.19
CA ILE A 87 0.90 15.13 -1.40
C ILE A 87 2.15 16.01 -1.30
N ASN A 88 2.00 17.28 -0.90
CA ASN A 88 3.13 18.19 -0.73
C ASN A 88 4.16 17.66 0.27
N ASP A 89 3.71 17.21 1.44
CA ASP A 89 4.62 16.67 2.47
C ASP A 89 5.35 15.43 1.97
N SER A 90 4.65 14.58 1.21
CA SER A 90 5.23 13.39 0.58
C SER A 90 6.23 13.76 -0.51
N ILE A 91 5.95 14.77 -1.34
CA ILE A 91 6.88 15.22 -2.37
C ILE A 91 8.19 15.65 -1.74
N VAL A 92 8.13 16.55 -0.77
CA VAL A 92 9.34 17.09 -0.13
C VAL A 92 10.14 15.97 0.52
N LEU A 93 9.49 15.06 1.25
CA LEU A 93 10.17 13.91 1.88
C LEU A 93 10.83 12.99 0.86
N ILE A 94 10.12 12.61 -0.21
CA ILE A 94 10.68 11.73 -1.25
C ILE A 94 11.85 12.40 -1.97
N THR A 95 11.73 13.69 -2.31
CA THR A 95 12.83 14.42 -2.96
C THR A 95 14.06 14.51 -2.07
N THR A 96 13.90 14.73 -0.76
CA THR A 96 15.04 14.75 0.18
C THR A 96 15.68 13.37 0.32
N ILE A 97 14.87 12.31 0.36
CA ILE A 97 15.39 10.92 0.36
C ILE A 97 16.22 10.67 -0.90
N ASP A 98 15.72 11.09 -2.06
CA ASP A 98 16.36 10.87 -3.35
C ASP A 98 17.66 11.65 -3.48
N GLU A 99 17.68 12.92 -3.07
CA GLU A 99 18.89 13.74 -3.01
C GLU A 99 19.96 13.09 -2.12
N TYR A 100 19.60 12.65 -0.90
CA TYR A 100 20.57 12.03 0.01
C TYR A 100 21.03 10.66 -0.48
N ALA A 101 20.17 9.94 -1.20
CA ALA A 101 20.47 8.61 -1.74
C ALA A 101 21.58 8.60 -2.78
N GLU A 102 21.82 9.73 -3.47
CA GLU A 102 22.89 9.85 -4.46
C GLU A 102 24.28 9.62 -3.83
N ASP A 103 24.49 10.12 -2.61
CA ASP A 103 25.80 10.07 -1.94
C ASP A 103 25.91 8.99 -0.85
N ARG A 104 24.82 8.66 -0.16
CA ARG A 104 24.86 7.92 1.11
C ARG A 104 24.26 6.51 1.04
N GLY A 105 23.58 6.18 -0.06
CA GLY A 105 22.77 4.97 -0.17
C GLY A 105 21.45 5.09 0.60
N ILE A 106 20.45 4.30 0.23
CA ILE A 106 19.06 4.68 0.55
C ILE A 106 18.64 4.44 2.00
N ILE A 107 19.17 3.43 2.68
CA ILE A 107 18.81 3.18 4.09
C ILE A 107 19.21 4.36 5.00
N PRO A 108 20.47 4.86 4.99
CA PRO A 108 20.80 6.05 5.78
C PRO A 108 20.04 7.30 5.30
N SER A 109 19.83 7.45 3.99
CA SER A 109 19.05 8.56 3.43
C SER A 109 17.60 8.57 3.90
N LEU A 110 16.96 7.40 4.06
CA LEU A 110 15.60 7.30 4.60
C LEU A 110 15.55 7.83 6.04
N ILE A 111 16.51 7.47 6.87
CA ILE A 111 16.56 7.88 8.27
C ILE A 111 16.82 9.39 8.36
N ASP A 112 17.90 9.85 7.73
CA ASP A 112 18.32 11.26 7.77
C ASP A 112 17.21 12.18 7.23
N ALA A 113 16.66 11.87 6.06
CA ALA A 113 15.61 12.67 5.45
C ALA A 113 14.34 12.70 6.32
N THR A 114 13.95 11.56 6.92
CA THR A 114 12.75 11.52 7.78
C THR A 114 12.94 12.38 9.03
N VAL A 115 14.12 12.34 9.66
CA VAL A 115 14.44 13.17 10.82
C VAL A 115 14.44 14.65 10.46
N ASP A 116 15.07 15.02 9.34
CA ASP A 116 15.15 16.42 8.90
C ASP A 116 13.80 16.98 8.44
N ARG A 117 12.89 16.13 7.97
CA ARG A 117 11.54 16.52 7.54
C ARG A 117 10.50 16.43 8.63
N PHE A 118 10.78 15.75 9.74
CA PHE A 118 9.87 15.65 10.88
C PHE A 118 9.37 17.03 11.34
N ARG A 119 10.29 17.96 11.61
CA ARG A 119 9.94 19.29 12.13
C ARG A 119 9.15 20.13 11.13
N PRO A 120 9.57 20.27 9.86
CA PRO A 120 8.76 20.96 8.85
C PRO A 120 7.33 20.41 8.71
N VAL A 121 7.17 19.09 8.58
CA VAL A 121 5.87 18.42 8.39
C VAL A 121 4.98 18.56 9.64
N LEU A 122 5.58 18.51 10.82
CA LEU A 122 4.88 18.79 12.08
C LEU A 122 4.38 20.23 12.13
N LEU A 123 5.20 21.20 11.74
CA LEU A 123 4.83 22.62 11.79
C LEU A 123 3.71 22.96 10.79
N THR A 124 3.74 22.42 9.57
CA THR A 124 2.67 22.63 8.59
C THR A 124 1.36 22.05 9.11
N THR A 125 1.38 20.81 9.59
CA THR A 125 0.21 20.13 10.17
C THR A 125 -0.34 20.91 11.36
N LEU A 126 0.50 21.26 12.33
CA LEU A 126 0.06 22.00 13.51
C LEU A 126 -0.51 23.38 13.16
N THR A 127 0.10 24.09 12.21
CA THR A 127 -0.39 25.41 11.79
C THR A 127 -1.81 25.30 11.22
N THR A 128 -2.07 24.30 10.36
CA THR A 128 -3.40 24.09 9.79
C THR A 128 -4.40 23.58 10.84
N VAL A 129 -4.01 22.59 11.65
CA VAL A 129 -4.87 22.02 12.69
C VAL A 129 -5.25 23.07 13.72
N LEU A 130 -4.29 23.79 14.28
CA LEU A 130 -4.54 24.82 15.30
C LEU A 130 -5.22 26.04 14.71
N GLY A 131 -4.93 26.40 13.46
CA GLY A 131 -5.58 27.51 12.77
C GLY A 131 -7.07 27.26 12.50
N LEU A 132 -7.45 26.00 12.23
CA LEU A 132 -8.82 25.62 11.92
C LEU A 132 -9.60 25.07 13.13
N ALA A 133 -8.91 24.60 14.17
CA ALA A 133 -9.54 24.05 15.38
C ALA A 133 -10.60 24.97 16.03
N PRO A 134 -10.43 26.31 16.11
CA PRO A 134 -11.45 27.19 16.69
C PRO A 134 -12.80 27.12 15.94
N LEU A 135 -12.78 26.89 14.62
CA LEU A 135 -14.00 26.80 13.80
C LEU A 135 -14.85 25.58 14.15
N LEU A 136 -14.29 24.55 14.78
CA LEU A 136 -15.05 23.39 15.26
C LEU A 136 -16.04 23.78 16.37
N TYR A 137 -15.67 24.75 17.21
CA TYR A 137 -16.46 25.21 18.35
C TYR A 137 -17.39 26.38 18.03
N GLU A 138 -17.27 26.97 16.84
CA GLU A 138 -18.11 28.07 16.39
C GLU A 138 -19.58 27.64 16.24
N ARG A 139 -20.53 28.49 16.67
CA ARG A 139 -21.96 28.18 16.69
C ARG A 139 -22.76 28.95 15.63
N SER A 140 -22.18 29.96 15.00
CA SER A 140 -22.85 30.73 13.95
C SER A 140 -23.31 29.87 12.78
N THR A 141 -24.51 30.16 12.27
CA THR A 141 -25.13 29.42 11.15
C THR A 141 -24.23 29.44 9.90
N GLN A 142 -23.56 30.58 9.64
CA GLN A 142 -22.62 30.74 8.53
C GLN A 142 -21.41 29.80 8.64
N ALA A 143 -20.94 29.47 9.84
CA ALA A 143 -19.81 28.56 10.04
C ALA A 143 -20.21 27.08 10.01
N GLN A 144 -21.49 26.75 10.27
CA GLN A 144 -21.93 25.35 10.32
C GLN A 144 -21.77 24.62 8.98
N PHE A 145 -21.93 25.31 7.85
CA PHE A 145 -21.72 24.73 6.52
C PHE A 145 -20.26 24.34 6.26
N LEU A 146 -19.30 24.99 6.94
CA LEU A 146 -17.87 24.74 6.80
C LEU A 146 -17.35 23.67 7.78
N LYS A 147 -18.12 23.34 8.82
CA LYS A 147 -17.69 22.34 9.82
C LYS A 147 -17.29 20.99 9.20
N PRO A 148 -18.03 20.39 8.25
CA PRO A 148 -17.61 19.16 7.60
C PRO A 148 -16.21 19.25 6.96
N THR A 149 -15.92 20.37 6.28
CA THR A 149 -14.62 20.65 5.68
C THR A 149 -13.52 20.75 6.73
N VAL A 150 -13.80 21.47 7.83
CA VAL A 150 -12.83 21.69 8.92
C VAL A 150 -12.51 20.39 9.64
N VAL A 151 -13.51 19.58 9.99
CA VAL A 151 -13.31 18.27 10.63
C VAL A 151 -12.43 17.38 9.76
N THR A 152 -12.70 17.35 8.46
CA THR A 152 -11.91 16.60 7.48
C THR A 152 -10.45 17.02 7.49
N LEU A 153 -10.18 18.34 7.42
CA LEU A 153 -8.80 18.85 7.42
C LEU A 153 -8.10 18.58 8.75
N VAL A 154 -8.72 18.89 9.88
CA VAL A 154 -8.09 18.77 11.21
C VAL A 154 -7.71 17.32 11.52
N TYR A 155 -8.65 16.39 11.39
CA TYR A 155 -8.40 14.99 11.73
C TYR A 155 -7.63 14.26 10.64
N GLY A 156 -7.95 14.56 9.38
CA GLY A 156 -7.29 13.96 8.23
C GLY A 156 -5.82 14.33 8.13
N LEU A 157 -5.45 15.59 8.38
CA LEU A 157 -4.04 16.03 8.44
C LEU A 157 -3.35 15.55 9.71
N GLY A 158 -4.03 15.61 10.87
CA GLY A 158 -3.47 15.13 12.13
C GLY A 158 -3.02 13.67 12.05
N PHE A 159 -3.86 12.80 11.49
CA PHE A 159 -3.49 11.41 11.20
C PHE A 159 -2.53 11.30 10.02
N GLY A 160 -2.75 12.09 8.97
CA GLY A 160 -1.96 12.10 7.73
C GLY A 160 -0.48 12.39 7.98
N MET A 161 -0.15 13.29 8.90
CA MET A 161 1.23 13.61 9.29
C MET A 161 2.00 12.35 9.76
N VAL A 162 1.40 11.59 10.68
CA VAL A 162 2.00 10.34 11.21
C VAL A 162 2.12 9.31 10.10
N LEU A 163 1.09 9.21 9.25
CA LEU A 163 1.08 8.28 8.13
C LEU A 163 2.17 8.61 7.10
N VAL A 164 2.35 9.88 6.71
CA VAL A 164 3.37 10.27 5.74
C VAL A 164 4.77 9.90 6.26
N LEU A 165 5.09 10.26 7.51
CA LEU A 165 6.43 10.05 8.07
C LEU A 165 6.77 8.57 8.31
N ILE A 166 5.78 7.69 8.45
CA ILE A 166 6.02 6.25 8.67
C ILE A 166 5.85 5.46 7.37
N VAL A 167 4.76 5.69 6.64
CA VAL A 167 4.36 4.91 5.46
C VAL A 167 5.24 5.26 4.26
N VAL A 168 5.60 6.53 4.04
CA VAL A 168 6.43 6.90 2.87
C VAL A 168 7.81 6.27 2.92
N PRO A 169 8.58 6.37 4.02
CA PRO A 169 9.88 5.70 4.09
C PRO A 169 9.75 4.19 3.97
N SER A 170 8.72 3.59 4.58
CA SER A 170 8.46 2.15 4.50
C SER A 170 8.18 1.69 3.08
N LEU A 171 7.37 2.43 2.31
CA LEU A 171 7.07 2.10 0.92
C LEU A 171 8.30 2.23 0.02
N ILE A 172 9.16 3.23 0.26
CA ILE A 172 10.43 3.35 -0.47
C ILE A 172 11.36 2.18 -0.14
N ALA A 173 11.47 1.79 1.14
CA ALA A 173 12.27 0.63 1.54
C ALA A 173 11.77 -0.66 0.86
N ILE A 174 10.46 -0.89 0.83
CA ILE A 174 9.87 -2.04 0.11
C ILE A 174 10.18 -1.98 -1.39
N GLN A 175 10.09 -0.81 -2.01
CA GLN A 175 10.43 -0.64 -3.42
C GLN A 175 11.89 -1.03 -3.70
N GLN A 176 12.81 -0.69 -2.79
CA GLN A 176 14.21 -1.08 -2.90
C GLN A 176 14.43 -2.57 -2.81
N ASP A 177 13.80 -3.22 -1.84
CA ASP A 177 13.92 -4.66 -1.65
C ASP A 177 13.43 -5.40 -2.90
N VAL A 178 12.28 -5.00 -3.45
CA VAL A 178 11.75 -5.53 -4.71
C VAL A 178 12.73 -5.33 -5.86
N MET A 179 13.38 -4.18 -5.97
CA MET A 179 14.39 -3.93 -7.00
C MET A 179 15.62 -4.82 -6.82
N ARG A 180 16.10 -5.02 -5.58
CA ARG A 180 17.23 -5.90 -5.26
C ARG A 180 16.93 -7.35 -5.64
N TYR A 181 15.73 -7.84 -5.36
CA TYR A 181 15.28 -9.18 -5.80
C TYR A 181 15.24 -9.30 -7.32
N ARG A 182 14.79 -8.27 -8.06
CA ARG A 182 14.80 -8.29 -9.52
C ARG A 182 16.21 -8.34 -10.11
N VAL A 183 17.14 -7.57 -9.54
CA VAL A 183 18.54 -7.53 -10.00
C VAL A 183 19.26 -8.85 -9.69
N SER A 184 19.04 -9.44 -8.52
CA SER A 184 19.62 -10.74 -8.16
C SER A 184 19.06 -11.86 -9.06
N LEU A 185 17.75 -11.85 -9.36
CA LEU A 185 17.12 -12.78 -10.31
C LEU A 185 17.70 -12.63 -11.72
N LYS A 186 17.86 -11.39 -12.21
CA LYS A 186 18.45 -11.11 -13.52
C LYS A 186 19.92 -11.55 -13.58
N ARG A 187 20.69 -11.36 -12.52
CA ARG A 187 22.09 -11.83 -12.42
C ARG A 187 22.17 -13.36 -12.37
N ALA A 188 21.23 -14.04 -11.70
CA ALA A 188 21.16 -15.50 -11.70
C ALA A 188 20.88 -16.07 -13.11
N LEU A 189 19.98 -15.44 -13.86
CA LEU A 189 19.65 -15.82 -15.24
C LEU A 189 20.76 -15.45 -16.25
N SER A 190 21.45 -14.33 -16.03
CA SER A 190 22.50 -13.79 -16.91
C SER A 190 23.91 -14.34 -16.60
N SER A 191 24.05 -15.23 -15.62
CA SER A 191 25.33 -15.85 -15.27
C SER A 191 25.98 -16.49 -16.50
N ARG A 192 27.22 -16.09 -16.81
CA ARG A 192 28.05 -16.68 -17.89
C ARG A 192 28.48 -18.11 -17.58
N ASN A 193 28.45 -18.50 -16.30
CA ASN A 193 28.71 -19.85 -15.89
C ASN A 193 27.46 -20.71 -16.14
N SER A 194 27.52 -21.53 -17.20
CA SER A 194 26.41 -22.37 -17.66
C SER A 194 25.88 -23.28 -16.53
N GLY A 195 26.73 -23.70 -15.59
CA GLY A 195 26.33 -24.52 -14.45
C GLY A 195 25.36 -23.82 -13.50
N VAL A 196 25.61 -22.56 -13.16
CA VAL A 196 24.75 -21.77 -12.25
C VAL A 196 23.42 -21.44 -12.92
N ARG A 197 23.45 -21.07 -14.21
CA ARG A 197 22.24 -20.78 -14.99
C ARG A 197 21.37 -22.03 -15.13
N MET A 198 21.99 -23.18 -15.42
CA MET A 198 21.27 -24.44 -15.60
C MET A 198 20.73 -24.98 -14.28
N ALA A 199 21.46 -24.82 -13.16
CA ALA A 199 20.95 -25.13 -11.82
C ALA A 199 19.75 -24.25 -11.43
N PHE A 200 19.80 -22.95 -11.74
CA PHE A 200 18.69 -22.04 -11.49
C PHE A 200 17.45 -22.37 -12.33
N ILE A 201 17.63 -22.62 -13.63
CA ILE A 201 16.54 -23.07 -14.52
C ILE A 201 15.97 -24.41 -14.05
N ALA A 202 16.82 -25.37 -13.70
CA ALA A 202 16.39 -26.67 -13.19
C ALA A 202 15.58 -26.53 -11.88
N ALA A 203 16.00 -25.66 -10.96
CA ALA A 203 15.26 -25.37 -9.74
C ALA A 203 13.89 -24.73 -10.04
N VAL A 204 13.83 -23.74 -10.94
CA VAL A 204 12.57 -23.11 -11.35
C VAL A 204 11.62 -24.11 -12.01
N VAL A 205 12.13 -24.96 -12.91
CA VAL A 205 11.35 -26.02 -13.56
C VAL A 205 10.86 -27.04 -12.53
N ALA A 206 11.69 -27.44 -11.58
CA ALA A 206 11.30 -28.36 -10.52
C ALA A 206 10.18 -27.77 -9.65
N ILE A 207 10.28 -26.49 -9.28
CA ILE A 207 9.24 -25.78 -8.51
C ILE A 207 7.94 -25.69 -9.31
N LEU A 208 7.99 -25.34 -10.60
CA LEU A 208 6.80 -25.25 -11.45
C LEU A 208 6.16 -26.63 -11.70
N ALA A 209 6.97 -27.67 -11.90
CA ALA A 209 6.48 -29.04 -12.06
C ALA A 209 5.82 -29.54 -10.76
N TRP A 210 6.44 -29.24 -9.60
CA TRP A 210 5.85 -29.55 -8.30
C TRP A 210 4.55 -28.80 -8.04
N PHE A 211 4.52 -27.50 -8.37
CA PHE A 211 3.31 -26.69 -8.27
C PHE A 211 2.20 -27.20 -9.19
N ALA A 212 2.51 -27.54 -10.44
CA ALA A 212 1.55 -28.09 -11.38
C ALA A 212 1.02 -29.46 -10.94
N ALA A 213 1.87 -30.32 -10.35
CA ALA A 213 1.43 -31.59 -9.79
C ALA A 213 0.51 -31.38 -8.58
N THR A 214 0.87 -30.51 -7.65
CA THR A 214 0.06 -30.22 -6.45
C THR A 214 -1.28 -29.55 -6.80
N MET A 215 -1.29 -28.57 -7.69
CA MET A 215 -2.52 -27.92 -8.17
C MET A 215 -3.35 -28.83 -9.07
N GLY A 216 -2.72 -29.61 -9.95
CA GLY A 216 -3.41 -30.54 -10.84
C GLY A 216 -4.16 -31.62 -10.06
N VAL A 217 -3.56 -32.15 -9.00
CA VAL A 217 -4.23 -33.14 -8.14
C VAL A 217 -5.33 -32.48 -7.30
N TYR A 218 -5.13 -31.25 -6.82
CA TYR A 218 -6.20 -30.52 -6.13
C TYR A 218 -7.42 -30.28 -7.03
N ILE A 219 -7.21 -29.88 -8.29
CA ILE A 219 -8.29 -29.61 -9.25
C ILE A 219 -9.06 -30.89 -9.61
N VAL A 220 -8.39 -32.03 -9.75
CA VAL A 220 -9.02 -33.30 -10.14
C VAL A 220 -9.70 -34.01 -8.95
N THR A 221 -9.10 -33.92 -7.77
CA THR A 221 -9.49 -34.77 -6.62
C THR A 221 -10.23 -33.99 -5.53
N GLY A 222 -10.20 -32.66 -5.57
CA GLY A 222 -10.88 -31.77 -4.61
C GLY A 222 -10.32 -31.80 -3.19
N ASP A 223 -9.36 -32.68 -2.90
CA ASP A 223 -8.92 -32.98 -1.54
C ASP A 223 -7.38 -32.99 -1.45
N PHE A 224 -6.82 -31.92 -0.90
CA PHE A 224 -5.37 -31.69 -0.82
C PHE A 224 -4.66 -32.63 0.16
N ILE A 225 -5.36 -33.06 1.21
CA ILE A 225 -4.79 -33.79 2.35
C ILE A 225 -4.49 -35.26 2.00
N SER A 226 -5.33 -35.89 1.18
CA SER A 226 -5.15 -37.30 0.79
C SER A 226 -3.98 -37.53 -0.17
N PHE A 227 -3.66 -36.55 -1.04
CA PHE A 227 -2.52 -36.63 -1.96
C PHE A 227 -1.18 -36.53 -1.23
N ILE A 228 -1.04 -35.57 -0.31
CA ILE A 228 0.16 -35.45 0.54
C ILE A 228 0.32 -36.72 1.38
N GLY A 229 -0.78 -37.24 1.95
CA GLY A 229 -0.78 -38.50 2.69
C GLY A 229 -0.35 -39.71 1.85
N ALA A 230 -0.81 -39.83 0.60
CA ALA A 230 -0.43 -40.92 -0.30
C ALA A 230 1.02 -40.82 -0.79
N ALA A 231 1.52 -39.61 -1.06
CA ALA A 231 2.91 -39.36 -1.43
C ALA A 231 3.88 -39.67 -0.28
N LEU A 232 3.48 -39.37 0.97
CA LEU A 232 4.23 -39.73 2.18
C LEU A 232 4.20 -41.26 2.44
N ASN A 233 3.10 -41.94 2.14
CA ASN A 233 2.95 -43.39 2.35
C ASN A 233 3.68 -44.25 1.31
N THR A 234 3.80 -43.79 0.06
CA THR A 234 4.45 -44.54 -1.03
C THR A 234 5.97 -44.46 -1.01
N ALA A 235 6.54 -43.51 -0.27
CA ALA A 235 7.97 -43.36 -0.09
C ALA A 235 8.30 -43.05 1.38
N PRO A 236 8.41 -44.07 2.26
CA PRO A 236 8.66 -43.86 3.70
C PRO A 236 9.95 -43.07 3.99
N SER A 237 10.95 -43.14 3.09
CA SER A 237 12.18 -42.34 3.15
C SER A 237 11.97 -40.86 2.83
N ILE A 238 11.05 -40.52 1.92
CA ILE A 238 10.68 -39.14 1.60
C ILE A 238 9.85 -38.55 2.74
N GLY A 239 9.00 -39.34 3.40
CA GLY A 239 8.30 -38.91 4.60
C GLY A 239 9.25 -38.52 5.75
N LEU A 240 10.28 -39.34 6.01
CA LEU A 240 11.34 -39.01 6.95
C LEU A 240 12.15 -37.77 6.54
N ALA A 241 12.46 -37.61 5.25
CA ALA A 241 13.16 -36.44 4.74
C ALA A 241 12.30 -35.16 4.84
N PHE A 242 10.99 -35.25 4.65
CA PHE A 242 10.07 -34.13 4.76
C PHE A 242 9.84 -33.71 6.20
N VAL A 243 9.70 -34.68 7.12
CA VAL A 243 9.62 -34.41 8.57
C VAL A 243 10.93 -33.80 9.07
N THR A 244 12.08 -34.32 8.69
CA THR A 244 13.39 -33.74 9.07
C THR A 244 13.61 -32.36 8.45
N PHE A 245 13.15 -32.11 7.22
CA PHE A 245 13.15 -30.79 6.59
C PHE A 245 12.24 -29.80 7.32
N ILE A 246 11.01 -30.17 7.69
CA ILE A 246 10.11 -29.29 8.46
C ILE A 246 10.67 -29.01 9.85
N VAL A 247 11.18 -30.02 10.54
CA VAL A 247 11.82 -29.86 11.86
C VAL A 247 13.08 -28.99 11.78
N GLY A 248 13.85 -29.08 10.68
CA GLY A 248 15.02 -28.24 10.43
C GLY A 248 14.70 -26.83 9.92
N ALA A 249 13.55 -26.65 9.25
CA ALA A 249 13.06 -25.37 8.76
C ALA A 249 12.28 -24.58 9.82
N LEU A 250 11.90 -25.22 10.94
CA LEU A 250 11.38 -24.53 12.10
C LEU A 250 12.47 -23.60 12.66
N PRO A 251 12.16 -22.33 12.93
CA PRO A 251 13.16 -21.36 13.29
C PRO A 251 13.77 -21.70 14.66
N LYS A 252 15.11 -21.57 14.75
CA LYS A 252 15.98 -22.03 15.86
C LYS A 252 15.58 -21.57 17.28
N HIS A 253 14.63 -20.65 17.43
CA HIS A 253 14.13 -20.21 18.73
C HIS A 253 13.21 -21.22 19.44
N LEU A 254 12.79 -22.30 18.78
CA LEU A 254 12.00 -23.39 19.39
C LEU A 254 12.80 -24.66 19.74
N GLN A 255 14.12 -24.69 19.48
CA GLN A 255 14.97 -25.90 19.65
C GLN A 255 15.74 -25.94 20.99
N MET A 256 15.51 -25.01 21.93
CA MET A 256 16.32 -24.88 23.16
C MET A 256 15.75 -25.54 24.43
N ASP A 257 14.61 -26.25 24.40
CA ASP A 257 14.03 -26.87 25.60
C ASP A 257 13.79 -28.38 25.44
N ILE A 258 14.86 -29.17 25.29
CA ILE A 258 14.79 -30.62 25.57
C ILE A 258 15.97 -30.98 26.49
N PRO A 259 15.74 -31.17 27.81
CA PRO A 259 16.77 -31.67 28.71
C PRO A 259 17.05 -33.15 28.40
N GLN A 260 18.34 -33.51 28.47
CA GLN A 260 18.84 -34.88 28.31
C GLN A 260 18.37 -35.79 29.44
#